data_AF-X0WNJ6-F1
#
_entry.id   AF-X0WNJ6-F1
#
_cell.length_a   1.000
_cell.length_b   1.000
_cell.length_c   1.000
_cell.angle_alpha   90.00
_cell.angle_beta   90.00
_cell.angle_gamma   90.00
#
_symmetry.space_group_name_H-M   'P 1'
#
loop_
_entity.id
_entity.type
_entity.pdbx_description
1 polymer ?
#
loop_
_entity_poly.entity_id
_entity_poly.type
_entity_poly.pdbx_seq_one_letter_code
_entity_poly.pdbx_strand_id
1 'polypeptide(L)'
;TRLGMQEGEAIESKMVSRRIEGAQKKVEERNFEIRKNLLEYDEVMDEQRKRVYEYRQNILDGANCKTLILEMLVAEIDKHLSKFLNQDFGTESFAAWASGRLSLELDHRNFRDMDFKSAEAYAKDEADRAAEAQVLDAIEENLPEQEDASEWNWAALAKIANARWQLSLRDRDLKKIGRDQVDSFLIEKARTAVEKIDFQEGAAYLDKDYGFKTAINWVQYKFGITLPHEEFNTLEAQDFKSQILNLAKDTYAQKE
;
A
#
# COMPACT_ATOMS: atom_id res chain seq x y z
N THR A 1 -1.43 51.16 -17.84
CA THR A 1 -2.35 52.31 -17.99
C THR A 1 -2.67 52.85 -16.60
N ARG A 2 -1.92 53.84 -16.13
CA ARG A 2 -2.20 54.54 -14.86
C ARG A 2 -3.50 55.31 -15.06
N LEU A 3 -4.56 54.99 -14.32
CA LEU A 3 -5.69 55.92 -14.20
C LEU A 3 -5.12 57.18 -13.56
N GLY A 4 -4.89 58.23 -14.35
CA GLY A 4 -4.28 59.49 -13.90
C GLY A 4 -5.23 60.29 -13.03
N MET A 5 -5.59 59.77 -11.86
CA MET A 5 -6.46 60.43 -10.88
C MET A 5 -5.62 61.25 -9.90
N GLN A 6 -6.10 62.46 -9.57
CA GLN A 6 -5.47 63.33 -8.58
C GLN A 6 -5.97 63.01 -7.16
N GLU A 7 -5.12 63.26 -6.17
CA GLU A 7 -5.45 62.99 -4.76
C GLU A 7 -6.59 63.91 -4.29
N GLY A 8 -7.73 63.33 -3.92
CA GLY A 8 -8.94 64.05 -3.52
C GLY A 8 -10.10 64.04 -4.53
N GLU A 9 -9.92 63.51 -5.74
CA GLU A 9 -11.00 63.37 -6.73
C GLU A 9 -11.87 62.12 -6.48
N ALA A 10 -13.19 62.27 -6.56
CA ALA A 10 -14.14 61.17 -6.41
C ALA A 10 -14.04 60.18 -7.58
N ILE A 11 -13.91 58.88 -7.25
CA ILE A 11 -13.82 57.82 -8.25
C ILE A 11 -15.23 57.32 -8.61
N GLU A 12 -15.76 57.79 -9.73
CA GLU A 12 -17.06 57.33 -10.26
C GLU A 12 -16.88 56.51 -11.55
N SER A 13 -16.34 55.29 -11.43
CA SER A 13 -16.21 54.38 -12.56
C SER A 13 -16.93 53.07 -12.31
N LYS A 14 -18.00 52.82 -13.07
CA LYS A 14 -18.74 51.55 -13.04
C LYS A 14 -17.84 50.33 -13.28
N MET A 15 -16.76 50.49 -14.06
CA MET A 15 -15.79 49.41 -14.28
C MET A 15 -14.98 49.09 -13.01
N VAL A 16 -14.56 50.12 -12.27
CA VAL A 16 -13.82 49.96 -11.02
C VAL A 16 -14.70 49.36 -9.94
N SER A 17 -15.94 49.83 -9.79
CA SER A 17 -16.91 49.25 -8.84
C SER A 17 -17.15 47.76 -9.11
N ARG A 18 -17.38 47.36 -10.38
CA ARG A 18 -17.54 45.94 -10.77
C ARG A 18 -16.30 45.10 -10.49
N ARG A 19 -15.10 45.67 -10.64
CA ARG A 19 -13.85 44.96 -10.32
C ARG A 19 -13.66 44.77 -8.82
N ILE A 20 -14.04 45.76 -8.00
CA ILE A 20 -14.03 45.65 -6.54
C ILE A 20 -15.03 44.60 -6.07
N GLU A 21 -16.25 44.61 -6.61
CA GLU A 21 -17.28 43.59 -6.32
C GLU A 21 -16.80 42.18 -6.69
N GLY A 22 -16.19 42.01 -7.87
CA GLY A 22 -15.58 40.74 -8.26
C GLY A 22 -14.42 40.31 -7.35
N ALA A 23 -13.61 41.25 -6.87
CA ALA A 23 -12.54 40.97 -5.92
C ALA A 23 -13.08 40.56 -4.53
N GLN A 24 -14.13 41.22 -4.06
CA GLN A 24 -14.83 40.86 -2.81
C GLN A 24 -15.44 39.46 -2.91
N LYS A 25 -16.16 39.18 -4.00
CA LYS A 25 -16.71 37.84 -4.26
C LYS A 25 -15.63 36.77 -4.22
N LYS A 26 -14.46 37.02 -4.81
CA LYS A 26 -13.33 36.07 -4.80
C LYS A 26 -12.75 35.84 -3.39
N VAL A 27 -12.73 36.88 -2.53
CA VAL A 27 -12.31 36.74 -1.13
C VAL A 27 -13.36 35.96 -0.33
N GLU A 28 -14.64 36.19 -0.57
CA GLU A 28 -15.74 35.43 0.04
C GLU A 28 -15.73 33.97 -0.40
N GLU A 29 -15.53 33.70 -1.69
CA GLU A 29 -15.36 32.35 -2.23
C GLU A 29 -14.19 31.63 -1.55
N ARG A 30 -13.02 32.28 -1.44
CA ARG A 30 -11.87 31.72 -0.71
C ARG A 30 -12.19 31.42 0.76
N ASN A 31 -12.87 32.34 1.45
CA ASN A 31 -13.24 32.13 2.85
C ASN A 31 -14.28 31.01 3.00
N PHE A 32 -15.22 30.91 2.06
CA PHE A 32 -16.20 29.83 2.00
C PHE A 32 -15.52 28.48 1.78
N GLU A 33 -14.57 28.39 0.84
CA GLU A 33 -13.78 27.17 0.61
C GLU A 33 -13.04 26.73 1.87
N ILE A 34 -12.39 27.66 2.58
CA ILE A 34 -11.69 27.35 3.85
C ILE A 34 -12.66 26.77 4.88
N ARG A 35 -13.86 27.37 5.03
CA ARG A 35 -14.88 26.88 5.97
C ARG A 35 -15.47 25.54 5.54
N LYS A 36 -15.68 25.35 4.24
CA LYS A 36 -16.17 24.09 3.68
C LYS A 36 -15.20 22.97 3.99
N ASN A 37 -13.91 23.17 3.73
CA ASN A 37 -12.88 22.16 4.06
C ASN A 37 -12.87 21.84 5.55
N LEU A 38 -12.99 22.86 6.42
CA LEU A 38 -13.07 22.65 7.87
C LEU A 38 -14.32 21.83 8.27
N LEU A 39 -15.47 22.12 7.65
CA LEU A 39 -16.72 21.38 7.89
C LEU A 39 -16.62 19.93 7.42
N GLU A 40 -16.01 19.66 6.26
CA GLU A 40 -15.79 18.30 5.76
C GLU A 40 -14.94 17.46 6.74
N TYR A 41 -13.94 18.06 7.40
CA TYR A 41 -13.21 17.38 8.48
C TYR A 41 -14.08 17.14 9.72
N ASP A 42 -14.93 18.09 10.09
CA ASP A 42 -15.84 17.96 11.23
C ASP A 42 -16.91 16.88 10.99
N GLU A 43 -17.40 16.73 9.76
CA GLU A 43 -18.35 15.68 9.38
C GLU A 43 -17.79 14.28 9.68
N VAL A 44 -16.52 14.02 9.35
CA VAL A 44 -15.86 12.75 9.70
C VAL A 44 -15.82 12.53 11.22
N MET A 45 -15.52 13.60 11.97
CA MET A 45 -15.44 13.54 13.44
C MET A 45 -16.83 13.37 14.09
N ASP A 46 -17.86 14.00 13.54
CA ASP A 46 -19.24 13.89 14.01
C ASP A 46 -19.79 12.48 13.78
N GLU A 47 -19.56 11.89 12.61
CA GLU A 47 -19.94 10.50 12.33
C GLU A 47 -19.24 9.51 13.28
N GLN A 48 -17.96 9.70 13.57
CA GLN A 48 -17.25 8.91 14.57
C GLN A 48 -17.86 9.10 15.97
N ARG A 49 -18.17 10.35 16.36
CA ARG A 49 -18.76 10.68 17.66
C ARG A 49 -20.13 10.03 17.84
N LYS A 50 -20.99 10.11 16.83
CA LYS A 50 -22.31 9.48 16.84
C LYS A 50 -22.20 7.98 17.09
N ARG A 51 -21.36 7.26 16.33
CA ARG A 51 -21.16 5.81 16.51
C ARG A 51 -20.68 5.45 17.92
N VAL A 52 -19.70 6.19 18.45
CA VAL A 52 -19.15 5.93 19.79
C VAL A 52 -20.18 6.21 20.87
N TYR A 53 -20.93 7.32 20.78
CA TYR A 53 -21.93 7.67 21.78
C TYR A 53 -23.17 6.79 21.70
N GLU A 54 -23.57 6.34 20.51
CA GLU A 54 -24.62 5.34 20.35
C GLU A 54 -24.23 4.01 21.02
N TYR A 55 -23.02 3.50 20.75
CA TYR A 55 -22.53 2.28 21.40
C TYR A 55 -22.44 2.43 22.93
N ARG A 56 -21.95 3.59 23.40
CA ARG A 56 -21.88 3.89 24.83
C ARG A 56 -23.28 3.95 25.46
N GLN A 57 -24.24 4.61 24.80
CA GLN A 57 -25.59 4.74 25.31
C GLN A 57 -26.25 3.36 25.42
N ASN A 58 -26.09 2.50 24.42
CA ASN A 58 -26.58 1.11 24.46
C ASN A 58 -26.06 0.34 25.68
N ILE A 59 -24.77 0.51 26.03
CA ILE A 59 -24.20 -0.09 27.24
C ILE A 59 -24.83 0.50 28.51
N LEU A 60 -24.98 1.83 28.59
CA LEU A 60 -25.57 2.51 29.74
C LEU A 60 -27.05 2.14 29.95
N ASP A 61 -27.77 1.83 28.87
CA ASP A 61 -29.17 1.41 28.87
C ASP A 61 -29.35 -0.08 29.26
N GLY A 62 -28.27 -0.77 29.62
CA GLY A 62 -28.31 -2.12 30.16
C GLY A 62 -28.13 -3.23 29.12
N ALA A 63 -27.54 -2.94 27.96
CA ALA A 63 -27.16 -3.97 27.00
C ALA A 63 -26.25 -5.03 27.66
N ASN A 64 -26.46 -6.29 27.28
CA ASN A 64 -25.64 -7.38 27.77
C ASN A 64 -24.22 -7.28 27.19
N CYS A 65 -23.30 -6.75 27.99
CA CYS A 65 -21.90 -6.55 27.59
C CYS A 65 -21.21 -7.87 27.19
N LYS A 66 -21.58 -9.00 27.82
CA LYS A 66 -21.06 -10.31 27.45
C LYS A 66 -21.46 -10.69 26.02
N THR A 67 -22.72 -10.46 25.65
CA THR A 67 -23.19 -10.68 24.27
C THR A 67 -22.45 -9.80 23.28
N LEU A 68 -22.29 -8.51 23.57
CA LEU A 68 -21.56 -7.58 22.70
C LEU A 68 -20.10 -8.01 22.48
N ILE A 69 -19.42 -8.46 23.53
CA ILE A 69 -18.04 -8.97 23.43
C ILE A 69 -18.00 -10.25 22.58
N LEU A 70 -18.95 -11.17 22.76
CA LEU A 70 -19.02 -12.38 21.95
C LEU A 70 -19.30 -12.08 20.48
N GLU A 71 -20.13 -11.08 20.17
CA GLU A 71 -20.37 -10.63 18.80
C GLU A 71 -19.10 -10.04 18.16
N MET A 72 -18.38 -9.18 18.89
CA MET A 72 -17.08 -8.65 18.44
C MET A 72 -16.06 -9.75 18.22
N LEU A 73 -16.01 -10.74 19.11
CA LEU A 73 -15.14 -11.91 18.99
C LEU A 73 -15.46 -12.71 17.72
N VAL A 74 -16.74 -13.01 17.48
CA VAL A 74 -17.19 -13.73 16.29
C VAL A 74 -16.81 -12.96 15.03
N ALA A 75 -17.06 -11.65 14.99
CA ALA A 75 -16.73 -10.81 13.84
C ALA A 75 -15.23 -10.77 13.54
N GLU A 76 -14.39 -10.72 14.57
CA GLU A 76 -12.94 -10.68 14.38
C GLU A 76 -12.37 -12.03 13.91
N ILE A 77 -12.86 -13.15 14.47
CA ILE A 77 -12.54 -14.49 13.97
C ILE A 77 -13.00 -14.64 12.52
N ASP A 78 -14.22 -14.20 12.22
CA ASP A 78 -14.80 -14.28 10.88
C ASP A 78 -13.93 -13.57 9.84
N LYS A 79 -13.57 -12.31 10.12
CA LYS A 79 -12.73 -11.48 9.28
C LYS A 79 -11.37 -12.10 9.01
N HIS A 80 -10.69 -12.58 10.05
CA HIS A 80 -9.34 -13.13 9.93
C HIS A 80 -9.33 -14.48 9.20
N LEU A 81 -10.23 -15.39 9.58
CA LEU A 81 -10.31 -16.70 8.94
C LEU A 81 -10.76 -16.59 7.48
N SER A 82 -11.71 -15.70 7.16
CA SER A 82 -12.12 -15.48 5.77
C SER A 82 -10.98 -14.93 4.91
N LYS A 83 -10.07 -14.13 5.50
CA LYS A 83 -8.86 -13.69 4.81
C LYS A 83 -7.88 -14.83 4.59
N PHE A 84 -7.52 -15.56 5.65
CA PHE A 84 -6.49 -16.60 5.58
C PHE A 84 -6.90 -17.81 4.74
N LEU A 85 -8.19 -18.15 4.74
CA LEU A 85 -8.75 -19.28 4.00
C LEU A 85 -9.24 -18.88 2.60
N ASN A 86 -9.00 -17.64 2.17
CA ASN A 86 -9.24 -17.26 0.78
C ASN A 86 -8.27 -18.03 -0.13
N GLN A 87 -8.75 -18.52 -1.28
CA GLN A 87 -7.93 -19.28 -2.23
C GLN A 87 -6.67 -18.49 -2.67
N ASP A 88 -6.81 -17.17 -2.76
CA ASP A 88 -5.76 -16.28 -3.25
C ASP A 88 -4.84 -15.81 -2.12
N PHE A 89 -5.09 -16.17 -0.85
CA PHE A 89 -4.29 -15.68 0.27
C PHE A 89 -2.81 -16.03 0.15
N GLY A 90 -2.50 -17.23 -0.33
CA GLY A 90 -1.11 -17.66 -0.57
C GLY A 90 -0.44 -16.86 -1.68
N THR A 91 -1.12 -16.70 -2.82
CA THR A 91 -0.58 -15.94 -3.96
C THR A 91 -0.51 -14.44 -3.69
N GLU A 92 -1.47 -13.87 -2.95
CA GLU A 92 -1.44 -12.50 -2.44
C GLU A 92 -0.24 -12.28 -1.53
N SER A 93 -0.01 -13.20 -0.60
CA SER A 93 1.12 -13.13 0.33
C SER A 93 2.46 -13.25 -0.40
N PHE A 94 2.57 -14.19 -1.35
CA PHE A 94 3.75 -14.36 -2.20
C PHE A 94 4.02 -13.10 -3.03
N ALA A 95 3.01 -12.59 -3.74
CA ALA A 95 3.15 -11.43 -4.60
C ALA A 95 3.53 -10.18 -3.81
N ALA A 96 2.89 -9.92 -2.67
CA ALA A 96 3.24 -8.79 -1.80
C ALA A 96 4.68 -8.89 -1.27
N TRP A 97 5.09 -10.09 -0.85
CA TRP A 97 6.44 -10.37 -0.36
C TRP A 97 7.51 -10.22 -1.46
N ALA A 98 7.24 -10.76 -2.65
CA ALA A 98 8.14 -10.69 -3.80
C ALA A 98 8.24 -9.26 -4.34
N SER A 99 7.12 -8.53 -4.36
CA SER A 99 7.06 -7.13 -4.80
C SER A 99 8.02 -6.24 -4.02
N GLY A 100 8.06 -6.42 -2.68
CA GLY A 100 8.98 -5.67 -1.83
C GLY A 100 10.46 -5.97 -2.08
N ARG A 101 10.80 -7.20 -2.50
CA ARG A 101 12.19 -7.61 -2.82
C ARG A 101 12.63 -7.12 -4.19
N LEU A 102 11.72 -7.14 -5.16
CA LEU A 102 12.00 -6.75 -6.53
C LEU A 102 11.79 -5.24 -6.79
N SER A 103 11.26 -4.50 -5.82
CA SER A 103 10.87 -3.09 -5.99
C SER A 103 9.93 -2.89 -7.20
N LEU A 104 9.01 -3.84 -7.37
CA LEU A 104 8.07 -3.96 -8.49
C LEU A 104 6.71 -4.38 -7.93
N GLU A 105 5.61 -3.85 -8.45
CA GLU A 105 4.28 -4.36 -8.12
C GLU A 105 3.96 -5.60 -8.95
N LEU A 106 3.76 -6.73 -8.29
CA LEU A 106 3.38 -8.00 -8.91
C LEU A 106 1.90 -8.30 -8.66
N ASP A 107 1.17 -8.72 -9.69
CA ASP A 107 -0.21 -9.17 -9.55
C ASP A 107 -0.26 -10.62 -9.06
N HIS A 108 -0.82 -10.83 -7.86
CA HIS A 108 -1.09 -12.14 -7.27
C HIS A 108 -1.79 -13.13 -8.20
N ARG A 109 -2.66 -12.65 -9.11
CA ARG A 109 -3.42 -13.51 -10.03
C ARG A 109 -2.52 -14.29 -10.97
N ASN A 110 -1.35 -13.76 -11.28
CA ASN A 110 -0.39 -14.40 -12.18
C ASN A 110 0.31 -15.59 -11.54
N PHE A 111 0.25 -15.73 -10.21
CA PHE A 111 0.88 -16.85 -9.48
C PHE A 111 -0.08 -18.00 -9.17
N ARG A 112 -1.35 -17.91 -9.60
CA ARG A 112 -2.32 -18.99 -9.40
C ARG A 112 -1.84 -20.26 -10.09
N ASP A 113 -1.97 -21.38 -9.38
CA ASP A 113 -1.61 -22.73 -9.85
C ASP A 113 -0.13 -22.91 -10.23
N MET A 114 0.74 -21.96 -9.90
CA MET A 114 2.18 -22.09 -10.09
C MET A 114 2.83 -22.84 -8.93
N ASP A 115 3.76 -23.75 -9.25
CA ASP A 115 4.71 -24.21 -8.25
C ASP A 115 5.74 -23.11 -7.93
N PHE A 116 6.46 -23.28 -6.82
CA PHE A 116 7.44 -22.30 -6.37
C PHE A 116 8.51 -21.96 -7.43
N LYS A 117 9.00 -22.95 -8.19
CA LYS A 117 10.04 -22.72 -9.20
C LYS A 117 9.51 -21.87 -10.36
N SER A 118 8.27 -22.13 -10.77
CA SER A 118 7.60 -21.40 -11.84
C SER A 118 7.28 -19.97 -11.39
N ALA A 119 6.82 -19.80 -10.15
CA ALA A 119 6.55 -18.50 -9.55
C ALA A 119 7.82 -17.65 -9.38
N GLU A 120 8.92 -18.25 -8.93
CA GLU A 120 10.23 -17.59 -8.85
C GLU A 120 10.70 -17.14 -10.24
N ALA A 121 10.69 -18.03 -11.22
CA ALA A 121 11.12 -17.72 -12.58
C ALA A 121 10.27 -16.61 -13.20
N TYR A 122 8.94 -16.66 -13.02
CA TYR A 122 8.04 -15.63 -13.50
C TYR A 122 8.30 -14.26 -12.85
N ALA A 123 8.47 -14.22 -11.52
CA ALA A 123 8.75 -12.98 -10.80
C ALA A 123 10.09 -12.34 -11.23
N LYS A 124 11.13 -13.17 -11.45
CA LYS A 124 12.43 -12.71 -11.94
C LYS A 124 12.35 -12.18 -13.38
N ASP A 125 11.65 -12.90 -14.27
CA ASP A 125 11.46 -12.45 -15.66
C ASP A 125 10.67 -11.13 -15.75
N GLU A 126 9.64 -10.96 -14.91
CA GLU A 126 8.90 -9.69 -14.85
C GLU A 126 9.77 -8.55 -14.32
N ALA A 127 10.60 -8.81 -13.31
CA ALA A 127 11.56 -7.85 -12.78
C ALA A 127 12.65 -7.48 -13.80
N ASP A 128 13.13 -8.43 -14.58
CA ASP A 128 14.10 -8.18 -15.64
C ASP A 128 13.53 -7.31 -16.76
N ARG A 129 12.28 -7.57 -17.17
CA ARG A 129 11.55 -6.73 -18.13
C ARG A 129 11.30 -5.33 -17.59
N ALA A 130 10.89 -5.23 -16.32
CA ALA A 130 10.68 -3.95 -15.67
C ALA A 130 11.98 -3.16 -15.49
N ALA A 131 13.09 -3.83 -15.21
CA ALA A 131 14.40 -3.19 -15.01
C ALA A 131 14.86 -2.43 -16.24
N GLU A 132 14.60 -2.94 -17.45
CA GLU A 132 14.94 -2.26 -18.70
C GLU A 132 14.23 -0.92 -18.83
N ALA A 133 12.90 -0.89 -18.69
CA ALA A 133 12.12 0.34 -18.71
C ALA A 133 12.58 1.32 -17.61
N GLN A 134 12.79 0.80 -16.40
CA GLN A 134 13.26 1.58 -15.26
C GLN A 134 14.65 2.21 -15.44
N VAL A 135 15.57 1.53 -16.12
CA VAL A 135 16.89 2.08 -16.46
C VAL A 135 16.75 3.19 -17.50
N LEU A 136 15.96 2.96 -18.55
CA LEU A 136 15.76 3.95 -19.62
C LEU A 136 15.09 5.21 -19.08
N ASP A 137 14.05 5.07 -18.26
CA ASP A 137 13.38 6.21 -17.62
C ASP A 137 14.34 6.98 -16.71
N ALA A 138 15.14 6.28 -15.91
CA ALA A 138 16.13 6.92 -15.04
C ALA A 138 17.23 7.63 -15.86
N ILE A 139 17.62 7.08 -17.01
CA ILE A 139 18.58 7.73 -17.90
C ILE A 139 17.97 8.96 -18.55
N GLU A 140 16.73 8.91 -19.02
CA GLU A 140 16.08 10.06 -19.64
C GLU A 140 15.89 11.21 -18.63
N GLU A 141 15.52 10.90 -17.39
CA GLU A 141 15.34 11.90 -16.33
C GLU A 141 16.68 12.54 -15.90
N ASN A 142 17.77 11.77 -15.86
CA ASN A 142 19.04 12.23 -15.27
C ASN A 142 20.11 12.60 -16.30
N LEU A 143 20.05 12.03 -17.50
CA LEU A 143 20.97 12.23 -18.62
C LEU A 143 20.18 12.44 -19.94
N PRO A 144 19.30 13.45 -20.01
CA PRO A 144 18.49 13.72 -21.19
C PRO A 144 19.37 14.00 -22.41
N GLU A 145 19.02 13.42 -23.55
CA GLU A 145 19.78 13.55 -24.80
C GLU A 145 19.70 14.97 -25.40
N GLN A 146 18.63 15.70 -25.08
CA GLN A 146 18.35 17.03 -25.62
C GLN A 146 19.04 18.17 -24.85
N GLU A 147 19.62 17.89 -23.69
CA GLU A 147 20.27 18.88 -22.83
C GLU A 147 21.80 18.78 -22.92
N ASP A 148 22.47 19.88 -22.57
CA ASP A 148 23.93 19.90 -22.50
C ASP A 148 24.47 18.95 -21.42
N ALA A 149 25.61 18.31 -21.71
CA ALA A 149 26.24 17.36 -20.80
C ALA A 149 26.65 17.95 -19.43
N SER A 150 26.63 19.28 -19.27
CA SER A 150 26.82 19.95 -17.97
C SER A 150 25.61 19.82 -17.04
N GLU A 151 24.41 19.64 -17.58
CA GLU A 151 23.16 19.48 -16.82
C GLU A 151 22.95 18.01 -16.36
N TRP A 152 23.75 17.08 -16.89
CA TRP A 152 23.66 15.66 -16.58
C TRP A 152 23.96 15.33 -15.12
N ASN A 153 23.03 14.64 -14.47
CA ASN A 153 23.12 14.23 -13.07
C ASN A 153 23.50 12.75 -12.90
N TRP A 154 24.76 12.45 -13.18
CA TRP A 154 25.33 11.11 -12.98
C TRP A 154 25.25 10.60 -11.54
N ALA A 155 25.31 11.50 -10.56
CA ALA A 155 25.23 11.13 -9.15
C ALA A 155 23.83 10.65 -8.77
N ALA A 156 22.78 11.28 -9.30
CA ALA A 156 21.40 10.85 -9.11
C ALA A 156 21.13 9.52 -9.81
N LEU A 157 21.59 9.33 -11.06
CA LEU A 157 21.47 8.04 -11.76
C LEU A 157 22.14 6.90 -10.97
N ALA A 158 23.36 7.12 -10.48
CA ALA A 158 24.05 6.13 -9.64
C ALA A 158 23.29 5.85 -8.34
N LYS A 159 22.72 6.89 -7.70
CA LYS A 159 21.91 6.75 -6.49
C LYS A 159 20.66 5.91 -6.72
N ILE A 160 19.93 6.16 -7.82
CA ILE A 160 18.74 5.38 -8.20
C ILE A 160 19.12 3.92 -8.43
N ALA A 161 20.16 3.67 -9.22
CA ALA A 161 20.61 2.31 -9.52
C ALA A 161 21.06 1.54 -8.27
N ASN A 162 21.78 2.21 -7.36
CA ASN A 162 22.20 1.62 -6.09
C ASN A 162 21.02 1.31 -5.17
N ALA A 163 20.02 2.21 -5.08
CA ALA A 163 18.87 2.02 -4.23
C ALA A 163 17.99 0.85 -4.71
N ARG A 164 17.79 0.74 -6.02
CA ARG A 164 16.87 -0.23 -6.62
C ARG A 164 17.46 -1.64 -6.73
N TRP A 165 18.72 -1.74 -7.15
CA TRP A 165 19.38 -3.02 -7.41
C TRP A 165 20.53 -3.33 -6.45
N GLN A 166 20.59 -2.63 -5.31
CA GLN A 166 21.61 -2.79 -4.27
C GLN A 166 23.05 -2.75 -4.82
N LEU A 167 23.27 -1.90 -5.82
CA LEU A 167 24.57 -1.73 -6.46
C LEU A 167 25.48 -0.80 -5.65
N SER A 168 26.75 -0.75 -6.02
CA SER A 168 27.77 0.11 -5.39
C SER A 168 28.48 0.98 -6.44
N LEU A 169 27.70 1.64 -7.28
CA LEU A 169 28.17 2.51 -8.35
C LEU A 169 28.38 3.94 -7.84
N ARG A 170 29.39 4.62 -8.37
CA ARG A 170 29.57 6.07 -8.18
C ARG A 170 29.41 6.78 -9.51
N ASP A 171 29.18 8.08 -9.46
CA ASP A 171 29.06 8.94 -10.65
C ASP A 171 30.26 8.76 -11.61
N ARG A 172 31.48 8.67 -11.07
CA ARG A 172 32.71 8.45 -11.84
C ARG A 172 32.78 7.09 -12.54
N ASP A 173 32.09 6.07 -12.01
CA ASP A 173 32.07 4.75 -12.61
C ASP A 173 31.16 4.78 -13.85
N LEU A 174 30.02 5.47 -13.76
CA LEU A 174 29.10 5.66 -14.89
C LEU A 174 29.66 6.60 -15.96
N LYS A 175 30.30 7.71 -15.57
CA LYS A 175 30.96 8.64 -16.50
C LYS A 175 32.03 7.98 -17.36
N LYS A 176 32.71 6.95 -16.83
CA LYS A 176 33.72 6.17 -17.59
C LYS A 176 33.10 5.27 -18.65
N ILE A 177 31.89 4.76 -18.41
CA ILE A 177 31.13 3.99 -19.40
C ILE A 177 30.61 4.92 -20.51
N GLY A 178 30.16 6.12 -20.12
CA GLY A 178 29.63 7.11 -21.04
C GLY A 178 28.15 6.88 -21.35
N ARG A 179 27.48 7.93 -21.83
CA ARG A 179 26.01 7.96 -22.01
C ARG A 179 25.52 6.94 -23.04
N ASP A 180 26.33 6.65 -24.05
CA ASP A 180 25.95 5.76 -25.16
C ASP A 180 25.92 4.27 -24.78
N GLN A 181 26.52 3.91 -23.63
CA GLN A 181 26.63 2.51 -23.19
C GLN A 181 26.12 2.28 -21.76
N VAL A 182 25.73 3.36 -21.05
CA VAL A 182 25.34 3.26 -19.65
C VAL A 182 24.02 2.49 -19.47
N ASP A 183 23.13 2.53 -20.46
CA ASP A 183 21.90 1.75 -20.52
C ASP A 183 22.18 0.25 -20.47
N SER A 184 22.96 -0.26 -21.42
CA SER A 184 23.31 -1.68 -21.55
C SER A 184 24.06 -2.15 -20.30
N PHE A 185 24.98 -1.33 -19.78
CA PHE A 185 25.69 -1.61 -18.55
C PHE A 185 24.76 -1.72 -17.34
N LEU A 186 23.85 -0.76 -17.14
CA LEU A 186 22.93 -0.76 -16.00
C LEU A 186 21.90 -1.89 -16.11
N ILE A 187 21.40 -2.19 -17.31
CA ILE A 187 20.49 -3.32 -17.56
C ILE A 187 21.16 -4.64 -17.17
N GLU A 188 22.41 -4.87 -17.59
CA GLU A 188 23.14 -6.09 -17.24
C GLU A 188 23.37 -6.21 -15.71
N LYS A 189 23.68 -5.08 -15.05
CA LYS A 189 23.82 -5.04 -13.58
C LYS A 189 22.50 -5.30 -12.87
N ALA A 190 21.40 -4.75 -13.37
CA ALA A 190 20.07 -4.96 -12.83
C ALA A 190 19.67 -6.44 -12.93
N ARG A 191 19.81 -7.06 -14.12
CA ARG A 191 19.55 -8.51 -14.32
C ARG A 191 20.37 -9.38 -13.38
N THR A 192 21.67 -9.08 -13.27
CA THR A 192 22.55 -9.80 -12.33
C THR A 192 22.11 -9.64 -10.87
N ALA A 193 21.57 -8.48 -10.50
CA ALA A 193 21.06 -8.24 -9.16
C ALA A 193 19.77 -9.03 -8.91
N VAL A 194 18.83 -9.02 -9.87
CA VAL A 194 17.56 -9.78 -9.81
C VAL A 194 17.82 -11.27 -9.65
N GLU A 195 18.74 -11.83 -10.44
CA GLU A 195 19.08 -13.25 -10.38
C GLU A 195 19.64 -13.70 -9.01
N LYS A 196 20.35 -12.81 -8.32
CA LYS A 196 20.92 -13.08 -6.99
C LYS A 196 19.92 -13.01 -5.85
N ILE A 197 18.70 -12.50 -6.10
CA ILE A 197 17.68 -12.43 -5.06
C ILE A 197 17.26 -13.85 -4.72
N ASP A 198 17.38 -14.19 -3.43
CA ASP A 198 16.95 -15.47 -2.90
C ASP A 198 15.44 -15.49 -2.68
N PHE A 199 14.77 -16.44 -3.33
CA PHE A 199 13.34 -16.61 -3.23
C PHE A 199 12.90 -17.68 -2.21
N GLN A 200 13.82 -18.40 -1.57
CA GLN A 200 13.50 -19.59 -0.77
C GLN A 200 12.48 -19.35 0.36
N GLU A 201 12.57 -18.21 1.05
CA GLU A 201 11.59 -17.85 2.09
C GLU A 201 10.17 -17.69 1.54
N GLY A 202 10.03 -17.42 0.25
CA GLY A 202 8.76 -17.27 -0.44
C GLY A 202 8.03 -18.59 -0.72
N ALA A 203 8.74 -19.72 -0.68
CA ALA A 203 8.17 -21.02 -1.02
C ALA A 203 6.97 -21.39 -0.14
N ALA A 204 7.05 -21.06 1.16
CA ALA A 204 5.99 -21.38 2.12
C ALA A 204 4.65 -20.70 1.80
N TYR A 205 4.64 -19.53 1.12
CA TYR A 205 3.39 -18.85 0.75
C TYR A 205 2.58 -19.62 -0.30
N LEU A 206 3.25 -20.42 -1.12
CA LEU A 206 2.65 -21.19 -2.21
C LEU A 206 2.33 -22.63 -1.80
N ASP A 207 2.58 -23.00 -0.54
CA ASP A 207 2.10 -24.25 0.03
C ASP A 207 0.56 -24.28 0.00
N LYS A 208 -0.02 -25.42 -0.41
CA LYS A 208 -1.48 -25.59 -0.49
C LYS A 208 -2.19 -25.35 0.85
N ASP A 209 -1.51 -25.63 1.96
CA ASP A 209 -2.02 -25.49 3.32
C ASP A 209 -1.54 -24.20 4.01
N TYR A 210 -0.90 -23.26 3.28
CA TYR A 210 -0.39 -22.01 3.85
C TYR A 210 -1.48 -21.21 4.58
N GLY A 211 -2.67 -21.10 3.99
CA GLY A 211 -3.82 -20.44 4.59
C GLY A 211 -4.25 -21.07 5.91
N PHE A 212 -4.35 -22.40 5.94
CA PHE A 212 -4.70 -23.16 7.15
C PHE A 212 -3.61 -23.07 8.22
N LYS A 213 -2.33 -23.24 7.86
CA LYS A 213 -1.19 -23.05 8.78
C LYS A 213 -1.22 -21.67 9.42
N THR A 214 -1.49 -20.63 8.62
CA THR A 214 -1.58 -19.24 9.09
C THR A 214 -2.77 -19.05 10.02
N ALA A 215 -3.93 -19.61 9.67
CA ALA A 215 -5.13 -19.57 10.52
C ALA A 215 -4.91 -20.26 11.86
N ILE A 216 -4.34 -21.47 11.88
CA ILE A 216 -4.02 -22.21 13.10
C ILE A 216 -3.04 -21.43 13.98
N ASN A 217 -1.95 -20.92 13.40
CA ASN A 217 -0.97 -20.11 14.13
C ASN A 217 -1.61 -18.84 14.72
N TRP A 218 -2.51 -18.19 13.98
CA TRP A 218 -3.23 -17.02 14.46
C TRP A 218 -4.17 -17.36 15.62
N VAL A 219 -4.93 -18.47 15.52
CA VAL A 219 -5.82 -18.95 16.59
C VAL A 219 -5.02 -19.29 17.86
N GLN A 220 -3.89 -19.98 17.72
CA GLN A 220 -2.99 -20.28 18.83
C GLN A 220 -2.47 -19.01 19.48
N TYR A 221 -2.01 -18.04 18.69
CA TYR A 221 -1.49 -16.78 19.21
C TYR A 221 -2.56 -15.94 19.91
N LYS A 222 -3.78 -15.86 19.36
CA LYS A 222 -4.85 -15.01 19.89
C LYS A 222 -5.60 -15.64 21.07
N PHE A 223 -5.81 -16.95 21.04
CA PHE A 223 -6.68 -17.63 22.00
C PHE A 223 -5.94 -18.65 22.88
N GLY A 224 -4.69 -19.00 22.55
CA GLY A 224 -3.94 -20.05 23.23
C GLY A 224 -4.47 -21.46 22.93
N ILE A 225 -5.23 -21.61 21.85
CA ILE A 225 -5.87 -22.87 21.46
C ILE A 225 -5.00 -23.61 20.45
N THR A 226 -4.40 -24.72 20.90
CA THR A 226 -3.52 -25.53 20.06
C THR A 226 -4.35 -26.48 19.21
N LEU A 227 -4.26 -26.34 17.89
CA LEU A 227 -4.96 -27.19 16.93
C LEU A 227 -3.96 -28.08 16.19
N PRO A 228 -4.15 -29.40 16.16
CA PRO A 228 -3.33 -30.29 15.35
C PRO A 228 -3.50 -29.98 13.85
N HIS A 229 -2.40 -29.69 13.15
CA HIS A 229 -2.47 -29.33 11.74
C HIS A 229 -3.11 -30.41 10.85
N GLU A 230 -2.89 -31.69 11.16
CA GLU A 230 -3.36 -32.84 10.37
C GLU A 230 -4.88 -33.05 10.43
N GLU A 231 -5.53 -32.62 11.51
CA GLU A 231 -6.98 -32.82 11.70
C GLU A 231 -7.79 -31.71 11.01
N PHE A 232 -7.21 -30.52 10.88
CA PHE A 232 -7.93 -29.31 10.47
C PHE A 232 -7.62 -28.83 9.05
N ASN A 233 -6.56 -29.32 8.41
CA ASN A 233 -6.21 -28.97 7.02
C ASN A 233 -7.07 -29.71 5.96
N THR A 234 -7.88 -30.69 6.37
CA THR A 234 -8.78 -31.45 5.50
C THR A 234 -10.21 -30.94 5.51
N LEU A 235 -10.53 -30.01 6.42
CA LEU A 235 -11.87 -29.44 6.55
C LEU A 235 -12.12 -28.39 5.47
N GLU A 236 -13.37 -28.30 5.02
CA GLU A 236 -13.83 -27.16 4.24
C GLU A 236 -13.70 -25.87 5.07
N ALA A 237 -13.41 -24.74 4.41
CA ALA A 237 -13.14 -23.48 5.09
C ALA A 237 -14.28 -23.04 6.04
N GLN A 238 -15.53 -23.32 5.68
CA GLN A 238 -16.71 -23.01 6.51
C GLN A 238 -16.80 -23.90 7.75
N ASP A 239 -16.46 -25.18 7.63
CA ASP A 239 -16.48 -26.12 8.74
C ASP A 239 -15.35 -25.80 9.74
N PHE A 240 -14.14 -25.54 9.22
CA PHE A 240 -13.03 -25.06 10.03
C PHE A 240 -13.42 -23.80 10.82
N LYS A 241 -13.96 -22.79 10.15
CA LYS A 241 -14.40 -21.54 10.76
C LYS A 241 -15.45 -21.76 11.85
N SER A 242 -16.43 -22.61 11.60
CA SER A 242 -17.48 -22.96 12.56
C SER A 242 -16.90 -23.64 13.81
N GLN A 243 -15.95 -24.55 13.64
CA GLN A 243 -15.27 -25.21 14.76
C GLN A 243 -14.46 -24.22 15.60
N ILE A 244 -13.69 -23.31 14.97
CA ILE A 244 -12.94 -22.27 15.70
C ILE A 244 -13.89 -21.37 16.49
N LEU A 245 -15.01 -20.96 15.90
CA LEU A 245 -15.99 -20.11 16.58
C LEU A 245 -16.59 -20.78 17.81
N ASN A 246 -16.92 -22.07 17.74
CA ASN A 246 -17.43 -22.82 18.88
C ASN A 246 -16.37 -22.95 19.97
N LEU A 247 -15.15 -23.32 19.59
CA LEU A 247 -14.04 -23.50 20.52
C LEU A 247 -13.64 -22.19 21.22
N ALA A 248 -13.69 -21.07 20.51
CA ALA A 248 -13.47 -19.74 21.08
C ALA A 248 -14.57 -19.35 22.08
N LYS A 249 -15.85 -19.66 21.77
CA LYS A 249 -16.98 -19.43 22.70
C LYS A 249 -16.85 -20.28 23.96
N ASP A 250 -16.51 -21.55 23.82
CA ASP A 250 -16.32 -22.47 24.96
C ASP A 250 -15.15 -22.03 25.84
N THR A 251 -14.04 -21.63 25.22
CA THR A 251 -12.87 -21.10 25.92
C THR A 251 -13.21 -19.82 26.69
N TYR A 252 -14.03 -18.95 26.12
CA TYR A 252 -14.51 -17.75 26.82
C TYR A 252 -15.43 -18.11 27.99
N ALA A 253 -16.35 -19.05 27.80
CA ALA A 253 -17.27 -19.50 28.84
C ALA A 253 -16.56 -20.17 30.03
N GLN A 254 -15.43 -20.84 29.82
CA GLN A 254 -14.63 -21.47 30.88
C GLN A 254 -13.75 -20.48 31.68
N LYS A 255 -13.52 -19.27 31.16
CA LYS A 255 -12.70 -18.24 31.83
C LYS A 255 -13.52 -17.33 32.77
N GLU A 256 -14.84 -17.35 32.67
CA GLU A 256 -15.78 -16.74 33.66
C GLU A 256 -16.09 -17.72 34.80
#